data_AF-A0A351KYA9-F1
#
_entry.id   AF-A0A351KYA9-F1
#
_cell.length_a   1.000
_cell.length_b   1.000
_cell.length_c   1.000
_cell.angle_alpha   90.00
_cell.angle_beta   90.00
_cell.angle_gamma   90.00
#
_symmetry.space_group_name_H-M   'P 1'
#
loop_
_entity.id
_entity.type
_entity.pdbx_description
1 polymer ?
#
loop_
_entity_poly.entity_id
_entity_poly.type
_entity_poly.pdbx_seq_one_letter_code
_entity_poly.pdbx_strand_id
1 'polypeptide(L)'
;MRYTISLTEAGNIFSVLALLRSAKIRHLPVTDDAGNLLGAIAAESLRTILQPSDLLKMRQVADVMVTNVLTAAPHASVFQIAQLMASDRQSCVGICTQETSSNNPVSSKKRR
;
A
#
# COMPACT_ATOMS: atom_id res chain seq x y z
N MET A 1 -3.81 5.75 -27.15
CA MET A 1 -3.02 6.61 -26.24
C MET A 1 -1.58 6.13 -26.30
N ARG A 2 -0.66 6.94 -26.82
CA ARG A 2 0.78 6.62 -26.89
C ARG A 2 1.41 7.15 -25.60
N TYR A 3 1.99 6.27 -24.79
CA TYR A 3 2.69 6.65 -23.58
C TYR A 3 4.19 6.65 -23.89
N THR A 4 4.81 7.82 -23.87
CA THR A 4 6.25 8.04 -24.00
C THR A 4 6.66 8.98 -22.88
N ILE A 5 7.90 8.87 -22.40
CA ILE A 5 8.43 9.77 -21.37
C ILE A 5 9.76 10.34 -21.84
N SER A 6 10.02 11.62 -21.62
CA SER A 6 11.37 12.14 -21.85
C SER A 6 12.30 11.76 -20.70
N LEU A 7 13.61 11.75 -20.91
CA LEU A 7 14.58 11.55 -19.81
C LEU A 7 14.47 12.62 -18.72
N THR A 8 14.13 13.85 -19.11
CA THR A 8 13.89 14.98 -18.22
C THR A 8 12.63 14.80 -17.37
N GLU A 9 11.60 14.13 -17.90
CA GLU A 9 10.35 13.82 -17.19
C GLU A 9 10.38 12.49 -16.44
N ALA A 10 11.31 11.58 -16.79
CA ALA A 10 11.50 10.29 -16.16
C ALA A 10 12.11 10.44 -14.76
N GLY A 11 11.39 11.14 -13.86
CA GLY A 11 11.88 11.63 -12.57
C GLY A 11 12.57 10.55 -11.73
N ASN A 12 11.83 9.79 -10.93
CA ASN A 12 12.39 8.68 -10.18
C ASN A 12 11.80 7.34 -10.63
N ILE A 13 12.51 6.25 -10.32
CA ILE A 13 12.13 4.89 -10.69
C ILE A 13 10.74 4.49 -10.19
N PHE A 14 10.30 5.04 -9.05
CA PHE A 14 8.98 4.77 -8.46
C PHE A 14 7.85 5.44 -9.23
N SER A 15 8.04 6.68 -9.67
CA SER A 15 7.10 7.42 -10.50
C SER A 15 6.90 6.74 -11.85
N VAL A 16 8.00 6.26 -12.46
CA VAL A 16 7.95 5.49 -13.70
C VAL A 16 7.19 4.17 -13.50
N LEU A 17 7.45 3.44 -12.42
CA LEU A 17 6.73 2.20 -12.11
C LEU A 17 5.24 2.44 -11.81
N ALA A 18 4.90 3.53 -11.12
CA ALA A 18 3.53 3.94 -10.85
C ALA A 18 2.78 4.27 -12.15
N LEU A 19 3.43 4.99 -13.08
CA LEU A 19 2.89 5.31 -14.40
C LEU A 19 2.64 4.03 -15.23
N LEU A 20 3.59 3.11 -15.27
CA LEU A 20 3.42 1.81 -15.95
C LEU A 20 2.20 1.05 -15.39
N ARG A 21 2.01 1.04 -14.07
CA ARG A 21 0.85 0.41 -13.41
C ARG A 21 -0.47 1.11 -13.71
N SER A 22 -0.53 2.44 -13.59
CA SER A 22 -1.77 3.20 -13.78
C SER A 22 -2.24 3.17 -15.23
N ALA A 23 -1.31 3.26 -16.18
CA ALA A 23 -1.57 3.15 -17.62
C ALA A 23 -1.74 1.71 -18.11
N LYS A 24 -1.52 0.70 -17.25
CA LYS A 24 -1.58 -0.75 -17.58
C LYS A 24 -0.67 -1.16 -18.75
N ILE A 25 0.49 -0.54 -18.87
CA ILE A 25 1.49 -0.83 -19.90
C ILE A 25 2.72 -1.50 -19.28
N ARG A 26 3.42 -2.31 -20.06
CA ARG A 26 4.64 -3.03 -19.60
C ARG A 26 5.94 -2.39 -20.04
N HIS A 27 5.89 -1.57 -21.08
CA HIS A 27 7.06 -0.90 -21.66
C HIS A 27 6.73 0.58 -21.83
N LEU A 28 7.68 1.42 -21.46
CA LEU A 28 7.61 2.87 -21.61
C LEU A 28 8.79 3.32 -22.49
N PRO A 29 8.56 3.71 -23.74
CA PRO A 29 9.58 4.30 -24.59
C PRO A 29 10.07 5.62 -23.99
N VAL A 30 11.38 5.79 -23.98
CA VAL A 30 12.07 6.98 -23.51
C VAL A 30 12.54 7.78 -24.72
N THR A 31 12.19 9.06 -24.78
CA THR A 31 12.58 9.95 -25.87
C THR A 31 13.50 11.07 -25.38
N ASP A 32 14.23 11.70 -26.30
CA ASP A 32 14.83 13.02 -26.05
C ASP A 32 13.76 14.13 -26.10
N ASP A 33 14.18 15.37 -25.83
CA ASP A 33 13.30 16.54 -25.91
C ASP A 33 12.84 16.85 -27.35
N ALA A 34 13.53 16.30 -28.36
CA ALA A 34 13.17 16.40 -29.77
C ALA A 34 12.20 15.28 -30.23
N GLY A 35 11.82 14.37 -29.32
CA GLY A 35 10.91 13.26 -29.60
C GLY A 35 11.55 12.05 -30.26
N ASN A 36 12.88 12.01 -30.40
CA ASN A 36 13.59 10.84 -30.90
C ASN A 36 13.63 9.75 -29.84
N LEU A 37 13.39 8.50 -30.25
CA LEU A 37 13.45 7.35 -29.37
C LEU A 37 14.90 7.07 -28.94
N LEU A 38 15.15 7.17 -27.63
CA LEU A 38 16.44 6.85 -27.03
C LEU A 38 16.49 5.43 -26.47
N GLY A 39 15.35 4.89 -26.02
CA GLY A 39 15.29 3.55 -25.46
C GLY A 39 13.91 3.17 -24.92
N ALA A 40 13.82 2.12 -24.12
CA ALA A 40 12.58 1.72 -23.45
C ALA A 40 12.83 1.16 -22.06
N ILE A 41 11.94 1.49 -21.12
CA ILE A 41 11.93 0.96 -19.76
C ILE A 41 10.86 -0.11 -19.66
N ALA A 42 11.23 -1.32 -19.24
CA ALA A 42 10.29 -2.40 -18.99
C ALA A 42 9.98 -2.56 -17.49
N ALA A 43 8.72 -2.85 -17.15
CA ALA A 43 8.29 -3.06 -15.77
C ALA A 43 9.04 -4.21 -15.08
N GLU A 44 9.47 -5.22 -15.84
CA GLU A 44 10.28 -6.34 -15.33
C GLU A 44 11.70 -5.90 -14.93
N SER A 45 12.35 -5.08 -15.76
CA SER A 45 13.69 -4.54 -15.47
C SER A 45 13.65 -3.71 -14.18
N LEU A 46 12.59 -2.91 -13.99
CA LEU A 46 12.40 -2.17 -12.74
C LEU A 46 12.24 -3.10 -11.53
N ARG A 47 11.48 -4.19 -11.67
CA ARG A 47 11.32 -5.19 -10.59
C ARG A 47 12.61 -5.92 -10.24
N THR A 48 13.52 -6.12 -11.18
CA THR A 48 14.82 -6.77 -10.89
C THR A 48 15.76 -5.89 -10.07
N ILE A 49 15.61 -4.58 -10.16
CA ILE A 49 16.46 -3.61 -9.45
C ILE A 49 15.86 -3.25 -8.08
N LEU A 50 14.54 -3.22 -7.97
CA LEU A 50 13.83 -2.89 -6.74
C LEU A 50 13.91 -4.03 -5.72
N GLN A 51 14.26 -3.70 -4.48
CA GLN A 51 14.20 -4.67 -3.39
C GLN A 51 12.73 -4.90 -2.98
N PRO A 52 12.37 -6.06 -2.42
CA PRO A 52 11.00 -6.31 -1.92
C PRO A 52 10.51 -5.26 -0.92
N SER A 53 11.43 -4.67 -0.14
CA SER A 53 11.15 -3.57 0.79
C SER A 53 10.82 -2.24 0.08
N ASP A 54 11.34 -2.01 -1.12
CA ASP A 54 11.01 -0.81 -1.90
C ASP A 54 9.57 -0.84 -2.42
N LEU A 55 9.00 -2.03 -2.62
CA LEU A 55 7.59 -2.18 -2.97
C LEU A 55 6.66 -1.81 -1.80
N LEU A 56 7.13 -1.92 -0.55
CA LEU A 56 6.39 -1.43 0.62
C LEU A 56 6.26 0.10 0.62
N LYS A 57 7.25 0.82 0.07
CA LYS A 57 7.16 2.29 -0.10
C LYS A 57 6.07 2.70 -1.11
N MET A 58 5.60 1.76 -1.92
CA MET A 58 4.51 1.99 -2.89
C MET A 58 3.13 1.56 -2.38
N ARG A 59 3.05 0.89 -1.21
CA ARG A 59 1.78 0.50 -0.59
C ARG A 59 1.12 1.75 -0.01
N GLN A 60 -0.19 1.91 -0.21
CA GLN A 60 -0.91 2.93 0.54
C GLN A 60 -0.96 2.52 2.01
N VAL A 61 -1.04 3.49 2.92
CA VAL A 61 -1.21 3.21 4.35
C VAL A 61 -2.43 2.30 4.58
N ALA A 62 -3.50 2.48 3.78
CA ALA A 62 -4.68 1.64 3.78
C ALA A 62 -4.38 0.14 3.50
N ASP A 63 -3.33 -0.19 2.74
CA ASP A 63 -2.96 -1.57 2.39
C ASP A 63 -2.11 -2.27 3.46
N VAL A 64 -1.63 -1.52 4.47
CA VAL A 64 -0.71 -2.03 5.51
C VAL A 64 -1.21 -1.77 6.93
N MET A 65 -2.16 -0.87 7.10
CA MET A 65 -2.74 -0.58 8.41
C MET A 65 -3.53 -1.78 8.94
N VAL A 66 -3.38 -2.05 10.23
CA VAL A 66 -4.27 -2.96 10.94
C VAL A 66 -5.63 -2.29 11.02
N THR A 67 -6.62 -2.85 10.33
CA THR A 67 -7.98 -2.30 10.28
C THR A 67 -8.84 -2.77 11.44
N ASN A 68 -8.57 -3.98 11.95
CA ASN A 68 -9.26 -4.54 13.11
C ASN A 68 -8.45 -4.22 14.38
N VAL A 69 -8.61 -3.00 14.88
CA VAL A 69 -7.98 -2.55 16.12
C VAL A 69 -8.88 -2.83 17.31
N LEU A 70 -8.27 -3.23 18.42
CA LEU A 70 -8.95 -3.39 19.69
C LEU A 70 -9.31 -2.01 20.24
N THR A 71 -10.57 -1.80 20.58
CA THR A 71 -11.07 -0.52 21.11
C THR A 71 -11.71 -0.69 22.49
N ALA A 72 -11.69 0.38 23.28
CA ALA A 72 -12.38 0.45 24.56
C ALA A 72 -13.10 1.79 24.73
N ALA A 73 -14.13 1.79 25.58
CA ALA A 73 -14.89 2.99 25.88
C ALA A 73 -14.08 3.99 26.72
N PRO A 74 -14.36 5.31 26.68
CA PRO A 74 -13.60 6.32 27.42
C PRO A 74 -13.69 6.19 28.94
N HIS A 75 -14.74 5.52 29.42
CA HIS A 75 -14.98 5.24 30.83
C HIS A 75 -14.53 3.84 31.26
N ALA A 76 -13.90 3.07 30.37
CA ALA A 76 -13.34 1.77 30.72
C ALA A 76 -12.20 1.94 31.73
N SER A 77 -12.19 1.08 32.75
CA SER A 77 -11.13 1.12 33.76
C SER A 77 -9.79 0.64 33.17
N VAL A 78 -8.68 1.16 33.72
CA VAL A 78 -7.33 0.73 33.33
C VAL A 78 -7.15 -0.79 33.51
N PHE A 79 -7.77 -1.37 34.55
CA PHE A 79 -7.73 -2.81 34.78
C PHE A 79 -8.39 -3.61 33.65
N GLN A 80 -9.58 -3.18 33.19
CA GLN A 80 -10.26 -3.82 32.06
C GLN A 80 -9.45 -3.69 30.77
N ILE A 81 -8.83 -2.54 30.53
CA ILE A 81 -7.95 -2.32 29.37
C ILE A 81 -6.73 -3.24 29.44
N ALA A 82 -6.06 -3.34 30.60
CA ALA A 82 -4.90 -4.20 30.79
C ALA A 82 -5.24 -5.69 30.63
N GLN A 83 -6.39 -6.11 31.17
CA GLN A 83 -6.90 -7.47 31.00
C GLN A 83 -7.18 -7.79 29.52
N LEU A 84 -7.76 -6.84 28.79
CA LEU A 84 -8.05 -6.97 27.37
C LEU A 84 -6.76 -7.08 26.54
N MET A 85 -5.76 -6.22 26.81
CA MET A 85 -4.43 -6.31 26.18
C MET A 85 -3.75 -7.65 26.42
N ALA A 86 -3.81 -8.16 27.66
CA ALA A 86 -3.21 -9.44 28.03
C ALA A 86 -3.93 -10.63 27.36
N SER A 87 -5.26 -10.56 27.24
CA SER A 87 -6.08 -11.65 26.69
C SER A 87 -5.97 -11.73 25.17
N ASP A 88 -6.06 -10.59 24.48
CA ASP A 88 -5.98 -10.50 23.01
C ASP A 88 -4.55 -10.39 22.47
N ARG A 89 -3.54 -10.33 23.35
CA ARG A 89 -2.12 -10.17 23.04
C ARG A 89 -1.83 -8.96 22.16
N GLN A 90 -2.59 -7.89 22.34
CA GLN A 90 -2.39 -6.61 21.66
C GLN A 90 -1.63 -5.66 22.58
N SER A 91 -0.60 -5.01 22.04
CA SER A 91 0.22 -4.04 22.79
C SER A 91 -0.42 -2.65 22.91
N CYS A 92 -1.58 -2.41 22.27
CA CYS A 92 -2.31 -1.15 22.34
C CYS A 92 -3.82 -1.34 22.24
N VAL A 93 -4.56 -0.36 22.77
CA VAL A 93 -6.03 -0.27 22.72
C VAL A 93 -6.41 1.16 22.33
N GLY A 94 -7.27 1.33 21.33
CA GLY A 94 -7.82 2.63 20.95
C GLY A 94 -9.00 3.03 21.82
N ILE A 95 -9.00 4.23 22.39
CA ILE A 95 -10.16 4.74 23.14
C ILE A 95 -11.08 5.50 22.17
N CYS A 96 -12.33 5.07 22.04
CA CYS A 96 -13.30 5.66 21.11
C CYS A 96 -14.63 5.91 21.80
N THR A 97 -15.30 7.02 21.48
CA THR A 97 -16.61 7.41 22.04
C THR A 97 -17.78 6.68 21.39
N GLN A 98 -17.53 5.79 20.41
CA GLN A 98 -18.58 5.08 19.68
C GLN A 98 -18.59 3.60 20.05
N GLU A 99 -19.72 3.13 20.57
CA GLU A 99 -20.03 1.69 20.72
C GLU A 99 -20.12 1.08 19.32
N THR A 100 -19.07 0.38 18.91
CA THR A 100 -19.12 -0.47 17.71
C THR A 100 -19.38 -1.90 18.17
N SER A 101 -20.56 -2.39 17.79
CA SER A 101 -21.10 -3.70 18.10
C SER A 101 -20.07 -4.81 17.86
N SER A 102 -20.04 -5.78 18.78
CA SER A 102 -19.29 -7.02 18.59
C SER A 102 -19.80 -7.77 17.36
N ASN A 103 -18.86 -8.40 16.65
CA ASN A 103 -18.96 -9.73 16.03
C ASN A 103 -19.43 -9.88 14.56
N ASN A 104 -18.49 -10.18 13.64
CA ASN A 104 -18.44 -11.48 12.95
C ASN A 104 -17.11 -11.67 12.16
N PRO A 105 -16.55 -12.89 12.05
CA PRO A 105 -15.40 -13.18 11.21
C PRO A 105 -15.84 -13.21 9.74
N VAL A 106 -15.21 -12.38 8.90
CA VAL A 106 -15.33 -12.53 7.44
C VAL A 106 -14.54 -13.77 7.05
N SER A 107 -15.23 -14.92 7.05
CA SER A 107 -14.85 -16.10 6.31
C SER A 107 -14.68 -15.70 4.84
N SER A 108 -13.43 -15.67 4.38
CA SER A 108 -13.09 -15.52 2.98
C SER A 108 -13.55 -16.78 2.24
N LYS A 109 -14.75 -16.67 1.65
CA LYS A 109 -15.26 -17.60 0.63
C LYS A 109 -14.19 -17.82 -0.44
N LYS A 110 -13.75 -19.08 -0.52
CA LYS A 110 -13.13 -19.74 -1.66
C LYS A 110 -13.96 -19.43 -2.92
N ARG A 111 -13.46 -18.57 -3.81
CA ARG A 111 -13.98 -18.47 -5.19
C ARG A 111 -13.15 -19.39 -6.08
N ARG A 112 -13.86 -20.39 -6.59
CA ARG A 112 -13.51 -21.18 -7.77
C ARG A 112 -13.42 -20.28 -9.00
#